data_AF-R0KM62-F1
#
_entry.id   AF-R0KM62-F1
#
_cell.length_a   1.000
_cell.length_b   1.000
_cell.length_c   1.000
_cell.angle_alpha   90.00
_cell.angle_beta   90.00
_cell.angle_gamma   90.00
#
_symmetry.space_group_name_H-M   'P 1'
#
loop_
_entity.id
_entity.type
_entity.pdbx_description
1 polymer ?
#
loop_
_entity_poly.entity_id
_entity_poly.type
_entity_poly.pdbx_seq_one_letter_code
_entity_poly.pdbx_strand_id
1 'polypeptide(L)'
;MIHNLSTFEYINLTKKIHEGRNGPVFLAIDTRFSKPVIVKFIRQNKFNLFELNIQSLLSHDNIVEMYCAFEYSKKYACLLLEYADGLDLFDLIDIKDYLKEQEALIFSFKFFLLSNTFTLIL
;
A
#
# COMPACT_ATOMS: atom_id res chain seq x y z
N MET A 1 -5.21 -5.69 -12.55
CA MET A 1 -4.68 -6.01 -13.90
C MET A 1 -3.15 -5.93 -13.82
N ILE A 2 -2.41 -6.94 -14.29
CA ILE A 2 -0.93 -6.90 -14.27
C ILE A 2 -0.47 -6.13 -15.51
N HIS A 3 0.27 -5.05 -15.32
CA HIS A 3 0.82 -4.23 -16.39
C HIS A 3 2.26 -4.66 -16.74
N ASN A 4 2.68 -4.35 -17.97
CA ASN A 4 4.00 -4.67 -18.46
C ASN A 4 5.09 -3.80 -17.80
N LEU A 5 6.32 -4.32 -17.76
CA LEU A 5 7.55 -3.67 -17.24
C LEU A 5 7.76 -2.24 -17.75
N SER A 6 7.31 -1.91 -18.95
CA SER A 6 7.37 -0.56 -19.52
C SER A 6 6.69 0.50 -18.65
N THR A 7 5.72 0.12 -17.82
CA THR A 7 5.11 1.04 -16.85
C THR A 7 6.09 1.42 -15.73
N PHE A 8 6.98 0.51 -15.34
CA PHE A 8 7.95 0.75 -14.28
C PHE A 8 9.06 1.72 -14.69
N GLU A 9 9.33 1.88 -15.99
CA GLU A 9 10.32 2.83 -16.51
C GLU A 9 10.03 4.28 -16.10
N TYR A 10 8.76 4.60 -15.83
CA TYR A 10 8.32 5.91 -15.36
C TYR A 10 8.32 6.06 -13.84
N ILE A 11 8.73 5.03 -13.10
CA ILE A 11 8.71 5.03 -11.63
C ILE A 11 10.13 5.22 -11.11
N ASN A 12 10.42 6.41 -10.59
CA ASN A 12 11.71 6.73 -10.01
C ASN A 12 11.71 6.46 -8.50
N LEU A 13 12.38 5.40 -8.05
CA LEU A 13 12.51 5.06 -6.63
C LEU A 13 13.35 6.12 -5.90
N THR A 14 12.82 6.70 -4.83
CA THR A 14 13.48 7.79 -4.10
C THR A 14 14.09 7.31 -2.78
N LYS A 15 13.27 6.73 -1.91
CA LYS A 15 13.68 6.35 -0.55
C LYS A 15 13.07 5.02 -0.15
N LYS A 16 13.85 4.15 0.46
CA LYS A 16 13.33 2.98 1.16
C LYS A 16 12.62 3.42 2.44
N ILE A 17 11.32 3.19 2.53
CA ILE A 17 10.51 3.53 3.70
C ILE A 17 10.60 2.41 4.73
N HIS A 18 10.51 1.16 4.27
CA HIS A 18 10.37 0.01 5.17
C HIS A 18 10.95 -1.27 4.57
N GLU A 19 11.36 -2.21 5.42
CA GLU A 19 11.64 -3.60 5.04
C GLU A 19 10.53 -4.50 5.56
N GLY A 20 9.57 -4.85 4.70
CA GLY A 20 8.46 -5.70 5.08
C GLY A 20 8.81 -7.20 5.00
N ARG A 21 7.96 -8.04 5.59
CA ARG A 21 8.07 -9.51 5.52
C ARG A 21 8.16 -10.05 4.08
N ASN A 22 7.49 -9.39 3.14
CA ASN A 22 7.37 -9.83 1.75
C ASN A 22 8.43 -9.21 0.83
N GLY A 23 9.10 -8.16 1.30
CA GLY A 23 10.13 -7.43 0.57
C GLY A 23 10.15 -5.95 0.97
N PRO A 24 11.08 -5.18 0.38
CA PRO A 24 11.24 -3.77 0.67
C PRO A 24 10.07 -2.93 0.10
N VAL A 25 9.80 -1.81 0.76
CA VAL A 25 8.82 -0.80 0.35
C VAL A 25 9.53 0.53 0.13
N PHE A 26 9.28 1.15 -1.02
CA PHE A 26 9.91 2.40 -1.41
C PHE A 26 8.89 3.50 -1.67
N LEU A 27 9.23 4.72 -1.29
CA LEU A 27 8.70 5.93 -1.88
C LEU A 27 9.27 6.06 -3.29
N ALA A 28 8.44 6.48 -4.23
CA ALA A 28 8.84 6.76 -5.60
C ALA A 28 8.05 7.93 -6.16
N ILE A 29 8.49 8.46 -7.31
CA ILE A 29 7.76 9.43 -8.10
C ILE A 29 7.37 8.80 -9.43
N ASP A 30 6.08 8.82 -9.77
CA ASP A 30 5.61 8.55 -11.13
C ASP A 30 5.86 9.79 -11.98
N THR A 31 6.82 9.71 -12.91
CA THR A 31 7.26 10.85 -13.71
C THR A 31 6.24 11.29 -14.76
N ARG A 32 5.27 10.44 -15.11
CA ARG A 32 4.21 10.78 -16.08
C ARG A 32 3.27 11.84 -15.52
N PHE A 33 3.00 11.74 -14.22
CA PHE A 33 2.03 12.58 -13.51
C PHE A 33 2.69 13.48 -12.47
N SER A 34 4.02 13.36 -12.27
CA SER A 34 4.75 14.00 -11.19
C SER A 34 4.11 13.76 -9.81
N LYS A 35 3.62 12.54 -9.59
CA LYS A 35 2.86 12.15 -8.38
C LYS A 35 3.70 11.22 -7.49
N PRO A 36 3.73 11.43 -6.16
CA PRO A 36 4.33 10.47 -5.25
C PRO A 36 3.50 9.18 -5.20
N VAL A 37 4.19 8.05 -5.17
CA VAL A 37 3.61 6.71 -5.16
C VAL A 37 4.45 5.78 -4.28
N ILE A 38 3.86 4.68 -3.84
CA ILE A 38 4.55 3.62 -3.09
C ILE A 38 4.78 2.42 -3.99
N VAL A 39 6.00 1.88 -3.96
CA VAL A 39 6.37 0.63 -4.63
C VAL A 39 6.67 -0.43 -3.59
N LYS A 40 5.81 -1.44 -3.51
CA LYS A 40 5.99 -2.60 -2.62
C LYS A 40 6.52 -3.78 -3.42
N PHE A 41 7.75 -4.20 -3.12
CA PHE A 41 8.33 -5.40 -3.71
C PHE A 41 7.83 -6.64 -2.98
N ILE A 42 7.37 -7.62 -3.74
CA ILE A 42 6.89 -8.91 -3.24
C ILE A 42 7.73 -10.00 -3.88
N ARG A 43 8.41 -10.80 -3.07
CA ARG A 43 9.13 -11.98 -3.56
C ARG A 43 8.15 -12.90 -4.29
N GLN A 44 8.49 -13.36 -5.49
CA GLN A 44 7.64 -14.20 -6.36
C GLN A 44 7.09 -15.43 -5.63
N ASN A 45 7.89 -16.08 -4.77
CA ASN A 45 7.44 -17.24 -3.97
C ASN A 45 6.41 -16.91 -2.87
N LYS A 46 6.20 -15.63 -2.58
CA LYS A 46 5.17 -15.13 -1.64
C LYS A 46 4.06 -14.38 -2.37
N PHE A 47 4.08 -14.35 -3.70
CA PHE A 47 3.09 -13.65 -4.48
C PHE A 47 1.79 -14.46 -4.52
N ASN A 48 0.73 -13.90 -3.93
CA ASN A 48 -0.59 -14.53 -3.88
C ASN A 48 -1.54 -13.79 -4.83
N LEU A 49 -1.95 -14.47 -5.91
CA LEU A 49 -2.87 -13.93 -6.90
C LEU A 49 -4.24 -13.60 -6.32
N PHE A 50 -4.70 -14.35 -5.31
CA PHE A 50 -5.99 -14.10 -4.67
C PHE A 50 -5.98 -12.77 -3.92
N GLU A 51 -4.95 -12.52 -3.11
CA GLU A 51 -4.76 -11.26 -2.38
C GLU A 51 -4.65 -10.07 -3.36
N LEU A 52 -3.87 -10.24 -4.42
CA LEU A 52 -3.75 -9.24 -5.48
C LEU A 52 -5.09 -8.90 -6.12
N ASN A 53 -5.89 -9.92 -6.45
CA ASN A 53 -7.18 -9.74 -7.09
C ASN A 53 -8.15 -8.99 -6.18
N ILE A 54 -8.23 -9.36 -4.89
CA ILE A 54 -9.04 -8.63 -3.92
C ILE A 54 -8.60 -7.18 -3.86
N GLN A 55 -7.30 -6.92 -3.66
CA GLN A 55 -6.78 -5.56 -3.54
C GLN A 55 -7.07 -4.71 -4.80
N SER A 56 -7.06 -5.31 -5.99
CA SER A 56 -7.40 -4.61 -7.24
C SER A 56 -8.85 -4.20 -7.39
N LEU A 57 -9.74 -4.75 -6.55
CA LEU A 57 -11.17 -4.44 -6.54
C LEU A 57 -11.54 -3.45 -5.44
N LEU A 58 -10.60 -3.12 -4.55
CA LEU A 58 -10.83 -2.17 -3.45
C LEU A 58 -10.65 -0.73 -3.96
N SER A 59 -11.69 0.07 -3.79
CA SER A 59 -11.70 1.51 -4.09
C SER A 59 -12.50 2.21 -3.00
N HIS A 60 -11.81 2.79 -2.01
CA HIS A 60 -12.45 3.43 -0.85
C HIS A 60 -11.49 4.44 -0.21
N ASP A 61 -12.01 5.60 0.22
CA ASP A 61 -11.20 6.72 0.76
C ASP A 61 -10.31 6.37 1.96
N ASN A 62 -10.65 5.31 2.71
CA ASN A 62 -9.89 4.82 3.87
C ASN A 62 -9.05 3.57 3.57
N ILE A 63 -8.91 3.15 2.31
CA ILE A 63 -8.05 2.04 1.87
C ILE A 63 -7.05 2.58 0.85
N VAL A 64 -5.76 2.31 1.07
CA VAL A 64 -4.71 2.66 0.10
C VAL A 64 -5.00 2.00 -1.24
N GLU A 65 -5.22 2.82 -2.27
CA GLU A 65 -5.55 2.33 -3.59
C GLU A 65 -4.37 1.60 -4.24
N MET A 66 -4.64 0.48 -4.91
CA MET A 66 -3.67 -0.18 -5.76
C MET A 66 -3.88 0.23 -7.21
N TYR A 67 -2.92 0.98 -7.76
CA TYR A 67 -2.98 1.40 -9.15
C TYR A 67 -2.70 0.24 -10.11
N CYS A 68 -1.66 -0.53 -9.83
CA CYS A 68 -1.31 -1.69 -10.65
C CYS A 68 -0.32 -2.63 -9.96
N ALA A 69 -0.10 -3.78 -10.59
CA ALA A 69 1.02 -4.66 -10.30
C ALA A 69 1.80 -4.96 -11.57
N PHE A 70 3.09 -5.23 -11.43
CA PHE A 70 3.96 -5.60 -12.52
C PHE A 70 4.99 -6.62 -12.06
N GLU A 71 5.38 -7.51 -12.95
CA GLU A 71 6.54 -8.36 -12.72
C GLU A 71 7.80 -7.50 -12.91
N TYR A 72 8.66 -7.42 -11.90
CA TYR A 72 9.89 -6.63 -11.97
C TYR A 72 11.09 -7.48 -12.36
N SER A 73 11.15 -8.71 -11.85
CA SER A 73 12.16 -9.70 -12.19
C SER A 73 11.63 -11.09 -11.87
N LYS A 74 12.36 -12.14 -12.28
CA LYS A 74 12.07 -13.54 -11.89
C LYS A 74 11.96 -13.76 -10.37
N LYS A 75 12.49 -12.84 -9.56
CA LYS A 75 12.47 -12.92 -8.10
C LYS A 75 11.40 -12.06 -7.45
N TYR A 76 10.92 -11.01 -8.13
CA TYR A 76 10.07 -10.00 -7.52
C TYR A 76 8.96 -9.55 -8.47
N ALA A 77 7.75 -9.52 -7.94
CA ALA A 77 6.67 -8.68 -8.42
C ALA A 77 6.65 -7.38 -7.62
N CYS A 78 6.01 -6.34 -8.15
CA CYS A 78 5.84 -5.07 -7.48
C CYS A 78 4.38 -4.63 -7.55
N LEU A 79 3.93 -3.99 -6.48
CA LEU A 79 2.66 -3.28 -6.43
C LEU A 79 2.93 -1.77 -6.45
N LEU A 80 2.24 -1.06 -7.34
CA LEU A 80 2.17 0.39 -7.33
C LEU A 80 0.94 0.80 -6.53
N LEU A 81 1.19 1.52 -5.45
CA LEU A 81 0.17 1.90 -4.48
C LEU A 81 0.12 3.43 -4.35
N GLU A 82 -1.02 3.93 -3.90
CA GLU A 82 -1.18 5.29 -3.45
C GLU A 82 -0.16 5.64 -2.34
N TYR A 83 0.37 6.85 -2.39
CA TYR A 83 1.10 7.45 -1.28
C TYR A 83 0.11 8.14 -0.33
N ALA A 84 -0.02 7.60 0.88
CA ALA A 84 -0.73 8.25 1.97
C ALA A 84 0.23 9.15 2.75
N ASP A 85 -0.06 10.44 2.79
CA ASP A 85 0.76 11.40 3.52
C ASP A 85 0.49 11.33 5.04
N GLY A 86 1.56 11.42 5.83
CA GLY A 86 1.51 11.33 7.29
C GLY A 86 2.32 10.18 7.89
N LEU A 87 2.08 9.93 9.18
CA LEU A 87 2.69 8.84 9.94
C LEU A 87 1.78 7.62 9.95
N ASP A 88 2.37 6.44 10.14
CA ASP A 88 1.55 5.28 10.47
C ASP A 88 0.98 5.39 11.90
N LEU A 89 -0.05 4.60 12.19
CA LEU A 89 -0.74 4.68 13.47
C LEU A 89 0.17 4.28 14.65
N PHE A 90 1.13 3.40 14.43
CA PHE A 90 2.06 2.96 15.48
C PHE A 90 3.07 4.07 15.78
N ASP A 91 3.65 4.71 14.78
CA ASP A 91 4.51 5.88 14.92
C ASP A 91 3.78 7.00 15.66
N LEU A 92 2.49 7.24 15.35
CA LEU A 92 1.69 8.23 16.04
C LEU A 92 1.50 7.90 17.52
N ILE A 93 1.27 6.63 17.85
CA ILE A 93 1.13 6.17 19.23
C ILE A 93 2.47 6.26 19.96
N ASP A 94 3.57 5.88 19.31
CA ASP A 94 4.92 5.94 19.88
C ASP A 94 5.31 7.38 20.25
N ILE A 95 4.90 8.37 19.44
CA ILE A 95 5.12 9.79 19.72
C ILE A 95 4.22 10.32 20.84
N LYS A 96 2.97 9.84 20.92
CA LYS A 96 1.95 10.37 21.85
C LYS A 96 1.83 9.60 23.16
N ASP A 97 2.48 8.44 23.30
CA ASP A 97 2.28 7.39 24.30
C ASP A 97 0.87 6.75 24.29
N TYR A 98 -0.18 7.51 24.01
CA TYR A 98 -1.57 7.04 23.94
C TYR A 98 -2.42 7.94 23.03
N LEU A 99 -3.56 7.39 22.59
CA LEU A 99 -4.60 8.16 21.89
C LEU A 99 -5.67 8.57 22.88
N LYS A 100 -6.22 9.78 22.73
CA LYS A 100 -7.43 10.17 23.45
C LYS A 100 -8.61 9.35 22.95
N GLU A 101 -9.61 9.12 23.80
CA GLU A 101 -10.80 8.34 23.44
C GLU A 101 -11.46 8.83 22.14
N GLN A 102 -11.58 10.15 21.96
CA GLN A 102 -12.13 10.74 20.74
C GLN A 102 -11.30 10.41 19.49
N GLU A 103 -9.97 10.42 19.59
CA GLU A 103 -9.08 10.07 18.47
C GLU A 103 -9.19 8.57 18.16
N ALA A 104 -9.20 7.73 19.20
CA ALA A 104 -9.37 6.28 19.08
C ALA A 104 -10.71 5.91 18.45
N LEU A 105 -11.79 6.63 18.78
CA LEU A 105 -13.10 6.47 18.16
C LEU A 105 -13.06 6.82 16.67
N ILE A 106 -12.42 7.91 16.28
CA ILE A 106 -12.29 8.29 14.86
C ILE A 106 -11.56 7.20 14.06
N PHE A 107 -10.43 6.70 14.56
CA PHE A 107 -9.72 5.60 13.90
C PHE A 107 -10.59 4.34 13.84
N SER A 108 -11.26 3.99 14.94
CA SER A 108 -12.18 2.84 15.01
C SER A 108 -13.29 2.95 13.97
N PHE A 109 -13.90 4.13 13.81
CA PHE A 109 -14.92 4.36 12.79
C PHE A 109 -14.36 4.26 11.37
N LYS A 110 -13.17 4.81 11.10
CA LYS A 110 -12.51 4.68 9.79
C LYS A 110 -12.24 3.22 9.45
N PHE A 111 -11.76 2.42 10.39
CA PHE A 111 -11.59 0.96 10.22
C PHE A 111 -12.93 0.23 10.09
N PHE A 112 -13.94 0.60 10.87
CA PHE A 112 -15.25 -0.03 10.84
C PHE A 112 -16.01 0.22 9.53
N LEU A 113 -15.87 1.40 8.93
CA LEU A 113 -16.44 1.69 7.61
C LEU A 113 -15.85 0.78 6.50
N LEU A 114 -14.64 0.24 6.71
CA LEU A 114 -14.08 -0.82 5.84
C LEU A 114 -14.84 -2.14 6.00
N SER A 115 -15.30 -2.46 7.22
CA SER A 115 -16.06 -3.69 7.49
C SER A 115 -17.50 -3.65 6.96
N ASN A 116 -18.10 -2.47 6.82
CA ASN A 116 -19.42 -2.31 6.20
C ASN A 116 -19.38 -2.42 4.66
N THR A 117 -18.20 -2.35 4.04
CA THR A 117 -18.03 -2.64 2.61
C THR A 117 -17.63 -4.09 2.34
N PHE A 118 -17.04 -4.80 3.31
CA PHE A 118 -16.74 -6.23 3.21
C PHE A 118 -16.85 -6.90 4.59
N THR A 119 -18.03 -7.42 4.90
CA THR A 119 -18.15 -8.53 5.86
C THR A 119 -17.47 -9.75 5.22
N LEU A 120 -16.15 -9.91 5.32
CA LEU A 120 -15.45 -11.20 5.25
C LEU A 120 -13.91 -11.08 5.34
N ILE A 121 -13.36 -11.97 6.17
CA ILE A 121 -11.99 -12.53 6.20
C ILE A 121 -11.01 -11.83 7.16
N LEU A 122 -11.09 -12.25 8.42
CA LEU A 122 -9.91 -12.75 9.15
C LEU A 122 -9.61 -14.18 8.68
#